data_AF-V5E3C7-F1
#
_entry.id   AF-V5E3C7-F1
#
_cell.length_a   1.000
_cell.length_b   1.000
_cell.length_c   1.000
_cell.angle_alpha   90.00
_cell.angle_beta   90.00
_cell.angle_gamma   90.00
#
_symmetry.space_group_name_H-M   'P 1'
#
loop_
_entity.id
_entity.type
_entity.pdbx_description
1 polymer ?
#
loop_
_entity_poly.entity_id
_entity_poly.type
_entity_poly.pdbx_seq_one_letter_code
_entity_poly.pdbx_strand_id
1 'polypeptide(L)'
;MAATSEPAPAPTRNERKACWSHRDSYFACLTQKGVTIPPGTDMSDGRGPIGKAAKEEQERLDRERKLSVEEARKQDPCLAERQGYETNCARSWVDYFNKRRVLEERQRMMYQQADMNRPKS
;
A
#
# COMPACT_ATOMS: atom_id res chain seq x y z
N MET A 1 27.62 -15.86 -10.03
CA MET A 1 26.43 -15.99 -10.91
C MET A 1 25.54 -14.79 -10.64
N ALA A 2 25.53 -13.80 -11.53
CA ALA A 2 24.67 -12.62 -11.40
C ALA A 2 23.25 -13.02 -11.83
N ALA A 3 22.30 -13.01 -10.88
CA ALA A 3 20.89 -13.19 -11.17
C ALA A 3 20.36 -11.91 -11.83
N THR A 4 20.16 -11.95 -13.14
CA THR A 4 19.34 -10.96 -13.84
C THR A 4 17.91 -11.10 -13.32
N SER A 5 17.43 -10.09 -12.60
CA SER A 5 16.04 -9.99 -12.18
C SER A 5 15.20 -9.63 -13.40
N GLU A 6 14.81 -10.64 -14.16
CA GLU A 6 13.83 -10.47 -15.22
C GLU A 6 12.49 -10.06 -14.56
N PRO A 7 11.88 -8.93 -14.96
CA PRO A 7 10.62 -8.51 -14.36
C PRO A 7 9.58 -9.59 -14.62
N ALA A 8 8.84 -9.98 -13.58
CA ALA A 8 7.81 -11.01 -13.68
C ALA A 8 6.90 -10.74 -14.89
N PRO A 9 6.56 -11.77 -15.67
CA PRO A 9 5.76 -11.60 -16.88
C PRO A 9 4.47 -10.85 -16.55
N ALA A 10 4.09 -9.92 -17.43
CA ALA A 10 2.88 -9.14 -17.22
C ALA A 10 1.66 -10.07 -17.13
N PRO A 11 0.80 -9.91 -16.11
CA PRO A 11 -0.35 -10.79 -15.93
C PRO A 11 -1.27 -10.71 -17.16
N THR A 12 -1.82 -11.85 -17.57
CA THR A 12 -2.77 -11.96 -18.69
C THR A 12 -4.06 -11.18 -18.40
N ARG A 13 -4.90 -10.97 -19.43
CA ARG A 13 -6.19 -10.28 -19.27
C ARG A 13 -7.10 -10.94 -18.22
N ASN A 14 -7.13 -12.27 -18.18
CA ASN A 14 -7.97 -13.01 -17.25
C ASN A 14 -7.44 -12.88 -15.81
N GLU A 15 -6.13 -12.97 -15.60
CA GLU A 15 -5.50 -12.76 -14.29
C GLU A 15 -5.73 -11.33 -13.78
N ARG A 16 -5.62 -10.33 -14.67
CA ARG A 16 -5.95 -8.94 -14.32
C ARG A 16 -7.41 -8.78 -13.87
N LYS A 17 -8.34 -9.45 -14.57
CA LYS A 17 -9.77 -9.43 -14.21
C LYS A 17 -10.00 -10.04 -12.83
N ALA A 18 -9.37 -11.18 -12.53
CA ALA A 18 -9.44 -11.81 -11.22
C ALA A 18 -8.86 -10.89 -10.13
N CYS A 19 -7.67 -10.31 -10.38
CA CYS A 19 -7.05 -9.35 -9.47
C CYS A 19 -7.96 -8.16 -9.16
N TRP A 20 -8.56 -7.52 -10.17
CA TRP A 20 -9.48 -6.40 -9.94
C TRP A 20 -10.73 -6.79 -9.15
N SER A 21 -11.30 -7.97 -9.40
CA SER A 21 -12.43 -8.47 -8.64
C SER A 21 -12.11 -8.64 -7.14
N HIS A 22 -10.94 -9.19 -6.83
CA HIS A 22 -10.50 -9.35 -5.44
C HIS A 22 -10.10 -8.02 -4.80
N ARG A 23 -9.45 -7.12 -5.56
CA ARG A 23 -9.15 -5.74 -5.13
C ARG A 23 -10.41 -5.03 -4.70
N ASP A 24 -11.45 -5.05 -5.53
CA ASP A 24 -12.69 -4.33 -5.28
C ASP A 24 -13.44 -4.91 -4.07
N SER A 25 -13.43 -6.23 -3.91
CA SER A 25 -14.00 -6.91 -2.73
C SER A 25 -13.29 -6.49 -1.43
N TYR A 26 -11.96 -6.50 -1.43
CA TYR A 26 -11.15 -6.07 -0.28
C TYR A 26 -11.39 -4.58 0.02
N PHE A 27 -11.37 -3.74 -1.00
CA PHE A 27 -11.57 -2.30 -0.83
C PHE A 27 -12.99 -1.93 -0.39
N ALA A 28 -14.01 -2.68 -0.81
CA ALA A 28 -15.38 -2.52 -0.33
C ALA A 28 -15.47 -2.85 1.16
N CYS A 29 -14.84 -3.95 1.61
CA CYS A 29 -14.78 -4.29 3.04
C CYS A 29 -14.10 -3.18 3.86
N LEU A 30 -12.93 -2.70 3.42
CA LEU A 30 -12.22 -1.62 4.11
C LEU A 30 -13.07 -0.34 4.20
N THR A 31 -13.76 0.03 3.12
CA THR A 31 -14.64 1.20 3.09
C THR A 31 -15.82 1.04 4.04
N GLN A 32 -16.44 -0.15 4.10
CA GLN A 32 -17.53 -0.44 5.04
C GLN A 32 -17.07 -0.34 6.50
N LYS A 33 -15.82 -0.72 6.78
CA LYS A 33 -15.21 -0.65 8.13
C LYS A 33 -14.61 0.72 8.44
N GLY A 34 -14.68 1.70 7.53
CA GLY A 34 -14.09 3.03 7.71
C GLY A 34 -12.56 3.06 7.68
N VAL A 35 -11.92 2.02 7.13
CA VAL A 35 -10.46 1.92 7.03
C VAL A 35 -10.01 2.54 5.71
N THR A 36 -9.48 3.75 5.77
CA THR A 36 -9.02 4.43 4.54
C THR A 36 -7.62 4.01 4.13
N ILE A 37 -6.74 3.78 5.10
CA ILE A 37 -5.37 3.32 4.87
C ILE A 37 -5.34 1.80 5.04
N PRO A 38 -5.10 1.00 3.98
CA PRO A 38 -4.99 -0.44 4.11
C PRO A 38 -3.87 -0.81 5.11
N PRO A 39 -4.13 -1.69 6.10
CA PRO A 39 -3.11 -2.04 7.08
C PRO A 39 -1.84 -2.60 6.43
N GLY A 40 -0.67 -2.13 6.87
CA GLY A 40 0.63 -2.51 6.31
C GLY A 40 1.05 -1.81 5.01
N THR A 41 0.37 -0.72 4.61
CA THR A 41 0.79 0.11 3.46
C THR A 41 2.03 0.94 3.81
N ASP A 42 3.16 0.69 3.14
CA ASP A 42 4.38 1.49 3.31
C ASP A 42 4.33 2.76 2.46
N MET A 43 4.28 3.93 3.11
CA MET A 43 4.30 5.25 2.46
C MET A 43 5.67 5.93 2.52
N SER A 44 6.73 5.18 2.87
CA SER A 44 8.09 5.73 2.98
C SER A 44 8.74 5.83 1.61
N ASP A 45 9.29 7.00 1.27
CA ASP A 45 10.03 7.23 0.02
C ASP A 45 11.47 6.62 0.04
N GLY A 46 11.83 5.83 1.05
CA GLY A 46 13.17 5.24 1.19
C GLY A 46 14.30 6.25 1.45
N ARG A 47 13.97 7.49 1.82
CA ARG A 47 14.96 8.51 2.20
C ARG A 47 15.44 8.27 3.63
N GLY A 48 16.58 7.60 3.76
CA GLY A 48 17.27 7.33 5.03
C GLY A 48 18.45 8.27 5.31
N PRO A 49 19.03 8.23 6.52
CA PRO A 49 20.19 9.04 6.88
C PRO A 49 21.45 8.67 6.06
N ILE A 50 22.26 9.66 5.71
CA ILE A 50 23.49 9.50 4.90
C ILE A 50 24.67 9.15 5.82
N GLY A 51 25.26 7.95 5.70
CA GLY A 51 26.51 7.58 6.39
C GLY A 51 26.66 6.08 6.73
N LYS A 52 27.85 5.63 7.14
CA LYS A 52 28.08 4.22 7.54
C LYS A 52 27.44 3.86 8.88
N ALA A 53 27.51 4.75 9.87
CA ALA A 53 26.75 4.62 11.13
C ALA A 53 25.22 4.64 10.88
N ALA A 54 24.80 5.23 9.77
CA ALA A 54 23.41 5.23 9.35
C ALA A 54 22.96 3.89 8.75
N LYS A 55 23.87 2.99 8.33
CA LYS A 55 23.49 1.69 7.79
C LYS A 55 22.95 0.75 8.86
N GLU A 56 23.66 0.62 9.98
CA GLU A 56 23.22 -0.23 11.10
C GLU A 56 21.91 0.29 11.71
N GLU A 57 21.81 1.60 11.86
CA GLU A 57 20.57 2.29 12.27
C GLU A 57 19.43 2.05 11.27
N GLN A 58 19.68 2.18 9.96
CA GLN A 58 18.68 1.93 8.93
C GLN A 58 18.20 0.47 8.94
N GLU A 59 19.10 -0.50 9.13
CA GLU A 59 18.74 -1.91 9.23
C GLU A 59 17.89 -2.22 10.47
N ARG A 60 18.16 -1.54 11.60
CA ARG A 60 17.30 -1.62 12.79
C ARG A 60 15.91 -1.06 12.50
N LEU A 61 15.83 0.16 11.98
CA LEU A 61 14.57 0.81 11.62
C LEU A 61 13.77 0.01 10.58
N ASP A 62 14.46 -0.62 9.63
CA ASP A 62 13.84 -1.51 8.65
C ASP A 62 13.25 -2.77 9.27
N ARG A 63 13.91 -3.36 10.28
CA ARG A 63 13.37 -4.51 11.03
C ARG A 63 12.15 -4.12 11.84
N GLU A 64 12.25 -3.03 12.61
CA GLU A 64 11.13 -2.51 13.39
C GLU A 64 9.93 -2.17 12.49
N ARG A 65 10.17 -1.54 11.34
CA ARG A 65 9.13 -1.27 10.34
C ARG A 65 8.51 -2.55 9.77
N LYS A 66 9.30 -3.57 9.47
CA LYS A 66 8.76 -4.85 8.98
C LYS A 66 7.86 -5.52 10.02
N LEU A 67 8.29 -5.52 11.29
CA LEU A 67 7.48 -6.02 12.40
C LEU A 67 6.14 -5.27 12.51
N SER A 68 6.17 -3.93 12.50
CA SER A 68 4.94 -3.13 12.61
C SER A 68 3.99 -3.32 11.41
N VAL A 69 4.55 -3.50 10.20
CA VAL A 69 3.76 -3.83 8.99
C VAL A 69 3.09 -5.20 9.13
N GLU A 70 3.81 -6.22 9.59
CA GLU A 70 3.24 -7.56 9.79
C GLU A 70 2.14 -7.58 10.85
N GLU A 71 2.33 -6.86 11.96
CA GLU A 71 1.32 -6.70 13.00
C GLU A 71 0.08 -5.99 12.49
N ALA A 72 0.24 -4.91 11.74
CA ALA A 72 -0.87 -4.20 11.12
C ALA A 72 -1.65 -5.11 10.15
N ARG A 73 -0.97 -5.96 9.38
CA ARG A 73 -1.62 -6.94 8.49
C ARG A 73 -2.44 -7.98 9.26
N LYS A 74 -1.94 -8.44 10.41
CA LYS A 74 -2.67 -9.40 11.28
C LYS A 74 -3.94 -8.80 11.87
N GLN A 75 -3.93 -7.50 12.16
CA GLN A 75 -5.06 -6.77 12.74
C GLN A 75 -6.04 -6.25 11.68
N ASP A 76 -5.90 -6.66 10.41
CA ASP A 76 -6.81 -6.23 9.36
C ASP A 76 -8.22 -6.83 9.56
N PRO A 77 -9.27 -6.00 9.71
CA PRO A 77 -10.65 -6.48 9.79
C PRO A 77 -11.15 -7.19 8.52
N CYS A 78 -10.45 -7.05 7.40
CA CYS A 78 -10.79 -7.60 6.08
C CYS A 78 -9.76 -8.65 5.61
N LEU A 79 -9.19 -9.41 6.56
CA LEU A 79 -8.11 -10.36 6.30
C LEU A 79 -8.45 -11.42 5.24
N ALA A 80 -9.70 -11.90 5.21
CA ALA A 80 -10.13 -12.91 4.25
C ALA A 80 -10.09 -12.39 2.80
N GLU A 81 -10.64 -11.20 2.57
CA GLU A 81 -10.64 -10.53 1.28
C GLU A 81 -9.22 -10.12 0.88
N ARG A 82 -8.39 -9.68 1.84
CA ARG A 82 -6.98 -9.40 1.61
C ARG A 82 -6.24 -10.62 1.08
N GLN A 83 -6.43 -11.80 1.67
CA GLN A 83 -5.73 -13.01 1.22
C GLN A 83 -6.04 -13.30 -0.26
N GLY A 84 -7.32 -13.26 -0.64
CA GLY A 84 -7.71 -13.41 -2.05
C GLY A 84 -7.10 -12.34 -2.95
N TYR A 85 -7.03 -11.10 -2.48
CA TYR A 85 -6.42 -9.98 -3.20
C TYR A 85 -4.91 -10.16 -3.40
N GLU A 86 -4.16 -10.51 -2.35
CA GLU A 86 -2.71 -10.70 -2.41
C GLU A 86 -2.30 -11.97 -3.19
N THR A 87 -3.15 -13.01 -3.20
CA THR A 87 -2.91 -14.23 -3.99
C THR A 87 -3.17 -14.03 -5.48
N ASN A 88 -4.22 -13.28 -5.84
CA ASN A 88 -4.63 -13.12 -7.24
C ASN A 88 -4.00 -11.90 -7.93
N CYS A 89 -3.38 -10.99 -7.18
CA CYS A 89 -2.70 -9.82 -7.72
C CYS A 89 -1.19 -9.94 -7.63
N ALA A 90 -0.49 -9.36 -8.61
CA ALA A 90 0.95 -9.17 -8.51
C ALA A 90 1.28 -8.25 -7.32
N ARG A 91 2.36 -8.56 -6.58
CA ARG A 91 2.77 -7.79 -5.40
C ARG A 91 2.96 -6.29 -5.71
N SER A 92 3.55 -5.97 -6.85
CA SER A 92 3.73 -4.58 -7.31
C SER A 92 2.40 -3.86 -7.57
N TRP A 93 1.37 -4.58 -8.02
CA TRP A 93 0.03 -4.03 -8.20
C TRP A 93 -0.65 -3.80 -6.86
N VAL A 94 -0.51 -4.73 -5.92
CA VAL A 94 -1.03 -4.58 -4.56
C VAL A 94 -0.44 -3.35 -3.89
N ASP A 95 0.89 -3.21 -3.93
CA ASP A 95 1.60 -2.05 -3.37
C ASP A 95 1.13 -0.75 -4.02
N TYR A 96 1.02 -0.73 -5.36
CA TYR A 96 0.55 0.43 -6.10
C TYR A 96 -0.88 0.83 -5.72
N PHE A 97 -1.83 -0.11 -5.73
CA PHE A 97 -3.23 0.18 -5.42
C PHE A 97 -3.41 0.62 -3.96
N ASN A 98 -2.70 -0.01 -3.02
CA ASN A 98 -2.76 0.36 -1.61
C ASN A 98 -2.22 1.78 -1.40
N LYS A 99 -1.05 2.10 -1.97
CA LYS A 99 -0.50 3.47 -1.95
C LYS A 99 -1.45 4.46 -2.60
N ARG A 100 -2.02 4.12 -3.75
CA ARG A 100 -2.95 4.96 -4.50
C ARG A 100 -4.18 5.33 -3.67
N ARG A 101 -4.79 4.37 -2.97
CA ARG A 101 -5.92 4.63 -2.06
C ARG A 101 -5.58 5.67 -0.98
N VAL A 102 -4.38 5.60 -0.40
CA VAL A 102 -3.90 6.57 0.60
C VAL A 102 -3.67 7.95 -0.02
N LEU A 103 -3.05 8.00 -1.19
CA LEU A 103 -2.75 9.25 -1.89
C LEU A 103 -4.02 9.96 -2.36
N GLU A 104 -4.99 9.22 -2.91
CA GLU A 104 -6.27 9.76 -3.35
C GLU A 104 -7.03 10.38 -2.17
N GLU A 105 -7.04 9.74 -1.00
CA GLU A 105 -7.66 10.32 0.18
C GLU A 105 -6.90 11.57 0.67
N ARG A 106 -5.57 11.52 0.73
CA ARG A 106 -4.76 12.69 1.11
C ARG A 106 -5.04 13.88 0.19
N GLN A 107 -5.10 13.62 -1.11
CA GLN A 107 -5.40 14.62 -2.13
C GLN A 107 -6.82 15.17 -1.97
N ARG A 108 -7.81 14.30 -1.69
CA ARG A 108 -9.19 14.70 -1.39
C ARG A 108 -9.27 15.64 -0.19
N MET A 109 -8.61 15.32 0.93
CA MET A 109 -8.60 16.17 2.12
C MET A 109 -7.97 17.53 1.84
N MET A 110 -6.85 17.56 1.12
CA MET A 110 -6.17 18.80 0.74
C MET A 110 -7.06 19.69 -0.12
N TYR A 111 -7.73 19.15 -1.14
CA TYR A 111 -8.64 19.93 -1.98
C TYR A 111 -9.87 20.43 -1.21
N GLN A 112 -10.46 19.60 -0.37
CA GLN A 112 -11.58 20.02 0.48
C GLN A 112 -11.17 21.19 1.40
N GLN A 113 -9.98 21.15 1.98
CA GLN A 113 -9.46 22.24 2.81
C GLN A 113 -9.25 23.52 1.98
N ALA A 114 -8.76 23.41 0.74
CA ALA A 114 -8.59 24.55 -0.16
C ALA A 114 -9.94 25.19 -0.54
N ASP A 115 -10.97 24.39 -0.83
CA ASP A 115 -12.32 24.89 -1.11
C ASP A 115 -12.95 25.60 0.11
N MET A 116 -12.75 25.05 1.32
CA MET A 116 -13.24 25.68 2.55
C MET A 116 -12.55 27.02 2.84
N ASN A 117 -11.28 27.14 2.49
CA ASN A 117 -10.48 28.35 2.66
C ASN A 117 -10.67 29.37 1.53
N ARG A 118 -11.47 29.06 0.50
CA ARG A 118 -11.74 29.97 -0.61
C ARG A 118 -12.59 31.14 -0.10
N PRO A 119 -12.11 32.40 -0.20
CA PRO A 119 -12.90 33.55 0.23
C PRO A 119 -14.19 33.63 -0.59
N LYS A 120 -15.32 33.74 0.10
CA LYS A 120 -16.62 34.03 -0.55
C LYS A 120 -16.58 35.49 -0.99
N SER A 121 -16.73 35.71 -2.30
CA SER A 121 -16.90 37.03 -2.89
C SER A 121 -18.26 37.62 -2.57
#